data_AF-A0A0F9CTS4-F1
#
_entry.id   AF-A0A0F9CTS4-F1
#
_cell.length_a   1.000
_cell.length_b   1.000
_cell.length_c   1.000
_cell.angle_alpha   90.00
_cell.angle_beta   90.00
_cell.angle_gamma   90.00
#
_symmetry.space_group_name_H-M   'P 1'
#
loop_
_entity.id
_entity.type
_entity.pdbx_description
1 polymer ?
#
loop_
_entity_poly.entity_id
_entity_poly.type
_entity_poly.pdbx_seq_one_letter_code
_entity_poly.pdbx_strand_id
1 'polypeptide(L)'
;MASTNLELIIKARDEASKTLGNVSKKAGGLANIAGKALRAGALAGGVAIAGLGIAAVKMGLDFEKSMAEVKTLLPDLNDEGFAKLQTGVLDLSKELGIATNDAVPALYQAISAGVPPDNVMDFMRIAGKAAIGGVTDLETAVDGISSVINTYGAEAITAGEASDIMFTAVKLGKTNFEELSSSLFNVLPTASSLGISFEEVSAAIATMTAQGVPTSVATTKIRMAMVEASKSGSKLDLALRDLRGKGLIGLIESGEDFSHVMQDMRERMPDQEFRDLFGSTEALDAALAITGDQAGAMKDALGEMRDSAGAS
;
A
#
# COMPACT_ATOMS: atom_id res chain seq x y z
N MET A 1 54.08 9.94 -32.87
CA MET A 1 52.81 10.25 -32.18
C MET A 1 51.66 10.62 -33.13
N ALA A 2 51.90 11.18 -34.33
CA ALA A 2 50.80 11.54 -35.26
C ALA A 2 50.11 10.34 -35.94
N SER A 3 50.84 9.27 -36.28
CA SER A 3 50.28 8.12 -37.02
C SER A 3 49.36 7.22 -36.18
N THR A 4 49.64 7.08 -34.87
CA THR A 4 48.86 6.24 -33.94
C THR A 4 47.48 6.84 -33.64
N ASN A 5 47.39 8.17 -33.60
CA ASN A 5 46.10 8.88 -33.43
C ASN A 5 45.21 8.78 -34.66
N LEU A 6 45.79 8.70 -35.87
CA LEU A 6 45.02 8.54 -37.10
C LEU A 6 44.37 7.15 -37.18
N GLU A 7 45.09 6.10 -36.82
CA GLU A 7 44.54 4.73 -36.79
C GLU A 7 43.43 4.56 -35.75
N LEU A 8 43.55 5.22 -34.60
CA LEU A 8 42.53 5.19 -33.54
C LEU A 8 41.23 5.87 -34.00
N ILE A 9 41.34 7.02 -34.67
CA ILE A 9 40.21 7.77 -35.22
C ILE A 9 39.52 7.00 -36.35
N ILE A 10 40.29 6.33 -37.21
CA ILE A 10 39.73 5.51 -38.31
C ILE A 10 38.99 4.28 -37.76
N LYS A 11 39.55 3.58 -36.76
CA LYS A 11 38.88 2.44 -36.12
C LYS A 11 37.60 2.86 -35.37
N ALA A 12 37.64 3.97 -34.64
CA ALA A 12 36.47 4.52 -33.95
C ALA A 12 35.35 4.91 -34.94
N ARG A 13 35.71 5.49 -36.09
CA ARG A 13 34.76 5.82 -37.15
C ARG A 13 34.16 4.56 -37.78
N ASP A 14 34.94 3.53 -38.03
CA ASP A 14 34.47 2.28 -38.64
C ASP A 14 33.56 1.47 -37.71
N GLU A 15 33.86 1.42 -36.41
CA GLU A 15 32.99 0.76 -35.42
C GLU A 15 31.68 1.53 -35.19
N ALA A 16 31.74 2.87 -35.16
CA ALA A 16 30.55 3.70 -35.13
C ALA A 16 29.70 3.53 -36.39
N SER A 17 30.32 3.43 -37.58
CA SER A 17 29.64 3.22 -38.86
C SER A 17 28.99 1.83 -38.97
N LYS A 18 29.63 0.79 -38.42
CA LYS A 18 29.04 -0.56 -38.34
C LYS A 18 27.86 -0.61 -37.37
N THR A 19 27.97 0.07 -36.24
CA THR A 19 26.89 0.16 -35.24
C THR A 19 25.70 0.97 -35.78
N LEU A 20 25.96 2.12 -36.41
CA LEU A 20 24.97 2.93 -37.11
C LEU A 20 24.35 2.18 -38.30
N GLY A 21 25.13 1.39 -39.04
CA GLY A 21 24.63 0.54 -40.13
C GLY A 21 23.71 -0.58 -39.64
N ASN A 22 23.97 -1.16 -38.46
CA ASN A 22 23.13 -2.18 -37.84
C ASN A 22 21.85 -1.59 -37.22
N VAL A 23 21.95 -0.40 -36.62
CA VAL A 23 20.78 0.38 -36.14
C VAL A 23 19.93 0.84 -37.32
N SER A 24 20.54 1.31 -38.41
CA SER A 24 19.85 1.68 -39.66
C SER A 24 19.18 0.49 -40.35
N LYS A 25 19.79 -0.71 -40.31
CA LYS A 25 19.17 -1.95 -40.82
C LYS A 25 18.01 -2.43 -39.94
N LYS A 26 18.09 -2.33 -38.60
CA LYS A 26 16.98 -2.64 -37.68
C LYS A 26 15.85 -1.61 -37.79
N ALA A 27 16.16 -0.32 -37.91
CA ALA A 27 15.22 0.75 -38.19
C ALA A 27 14.59 0.60 -39.59
N GLY A 28 15.36 0.15 -40.59
CA GLY A 28 14.87 -0.17 -41.93
C GLY A 28 13.97 -1.40 -41.98
N GLY A 29 14.17 -2.37 -41.08
CA GLY A 29 13.26 -3.51 -40.87
C GLY A 29 11.91 -3.08 -40.29
N LEU A 30 11.93 -2.21 -39.28
CA LEU A 30 10.73 -1.61 -38.69
C LEU A 30 10.00 -0.68 -39.67
N ALA A 31 10.73 0.11 -40.46
CA ALA A 31 10.18 0.95 -41.51
C ALA A 31 9.58 0.14 -42.67
N ASN A 32 10.12 -1.06 -42.96
CA ASN A 32 9.55 -1.97 -43.95
C ASN A 32 8.28 -2.69 -43.46
N ILE A 33 8.18 -2.98 -42.16
CA ILE A 33 6.95 -3.53 -41.56
C ILE A 33 5.86 -2.45 -41.51
N ALA A 34 6.20 -1.24 -41.05
CA ALA A 34 5.31 -0.08 -41.10
C ALA A 34 4.90 0.27 -42.54
N GLY A 35 5.83 0.22 -43.48
CA GLY A 35 5.60 0.48 -44.90
C GLY A 35 4.74 -0.58 -45.59
N LYS A 36 4.84 -1.86 -45.20
CA LYS A 36 3.97 -2.93 -45.70
C LYS A 36 2.56 -2.86 -45.09
N ALA A 37 2.42 -2.52 -43.81
CA ALA A 37 1.14 -2.29 -43.16
C ALA A 37 0.40 -1.06 -43.74
N LEU A 38 1.13 0.04 -44.00
CA LEU A 38 0.63 1.23 -44.69
C LEU A 38 0.18 0.94 -46.12
N ARG A 39 0.92 0.11 -46.87
CA ARG A 39 0.56 -0.26 -48.25
C ARG A 39 -0.63 -1.22 -48.34
N ALA A 40 -0.83 -2.07 -47.33
CA ALA A 40 -2.02 -2.92 -47.24
C ALA A 40 -3.29 -2.11 -46.89
N GLY A 41 -3.19 -1.07 -46.04
CA GLY A 41 -4.31 -0.18 -45.72
C GLY A 41 -4.68 0.81 -46.83
N ALA A 42 -3.74 1.18 -47.70
CA ALA A 42 -3.95 2.14 -48.78
C ALA A 42 -4.80 1.59 -49.96
N LEU A 43 -4.87 0.27 -50.14
CA LEU A 43 -5.66 -0.35 -51.23
C LEU A 43 -7.15 -0.52 -50.88
N ALA A 44 -7.54 -0.30 -49.62
CA ALA A 44 -8.90 -0.44 -49.14
C ALA A 44 -9.33 0.80 -48.34
N GLY A 45 -9.22 2.01 -48.92
CA GLY A 45 -9.89 3.23 -48.42
C GLY A 45 -9.73 3.58 -46.92
N GLY A 46 -8.66 3.15 -46.25
CA GLY A 46 -8.57 3.15 -44.79
C GLY A 46 -7.38 3.92 -44.22
N VAL A 47 -7.53 5.24 -44.05
CA VAL A 47 -6.58 6.07 -43.29
C VAL A 47 -6.63 5.75 -41.78
N ALA A 48 -7.71 5.12 -41.30
CA ALA A 48 -7.89 4.78 -39.88
C ALA A 48 -7.00 3.62 -39.39
N ILE A 49 -6.55 2.70 -40.25
CA ILE A 49 -5.87 1.46 -39.82
C ILE A 49 -4.39 1.72 -39.47
N ALA A 50 -3.74 2.69 -40.12
CA ALA A 50 -2.33 3.01 -39.86
C ALA A 50 -2.12 3.67 -38.48
N GLY A 51 -3.04 4.52 -38.04
CA GLY A 51 -2.98 5.17 -36.71
C GLY A 51 -3.19 4.17 -35.56
N LEU A 52 -4.11 3.23 -35.73
CA LEU A 52 -4.36 2.15 -34.77
C LEU A 52 -3.15 1.21 -34.63
N GLY A 53 -2.48 0.90 -35.75
CA GLY A 53 -1.27 0.08 -35.73
C GLY A 53 -0.10 0.72 -34.98
N ILE A 54 0.12 2.03 -35.16
CA ILE A 54 1.19 2.75 -34.46
C ILE A 54 0.90 2.85 -32.95
N ALA A 55 -0.35 3.11 -32.57
CA ALA A 55 -0.77 3.16 -31.17
C ALA A 55 -0.59 1.80 -30.46
N ALA A 56 -1.01 0.70 -31.11
CA ALA A 56 -0.84 -0.65 -30.58
C ALA A 56 0.64 -1.02 -30.36
N VAL A 57 1.51 -0.70 -31.33
CA VAL A 57 2.96 -0.90 -31.18
C VAL A 57 3.53 -0.08 -30.03
N LYS A 58 3.14 1.20 -29.91
CA LYS A 58 3.58 2.05 -28.82
C LYS A 58 3.16 1.51 -27.45
N MET A 59 1.90 1.10 -27.29
CA MET A 59 1.41 0.50 -26.03
C MET A 59 2.18 -0.77 -25.68
N GLY A 60 2.47 -1.63 -26.66
CA GLY A 60 3.30 -2.82 -26.44
C GLY A 60 4.72 -2.49 -25.98
N LEU A 61 5.36 -1.50 -26.63
CA LEU A 61 6.69 -1.04 -26.24
C LEU A 61 6.71 -0.39 -24.85
N ASP A 62 5.70 0.43 -24.52
CA ASP A 62 5.59 1.07 -23.22
C ASP A 62 5.36 0.01 -22.12
N PHE A 63 4.52 -1.00 -22.38
CA PHE A 63 4.33 -2.14 -21.48
C PHE A 63 5.62 -2.96 -21.27
N GLU A 64 6.32 -3.32 -22.35
CA GLU A 64 7.60 -4.04 -22.26
C GLU A 64 8.64 -3.24 -21.47
N LYS A 65 8.69 -1.93 -21.68
CA LYS A 65 9.59 -1.03 -20.95
C LYS A 65 9.28 -1.01 -19.46
N SER A 66 8.02 -0.79 -19.07
CA SER A 66 7.64 -0.76 -17.66
C SER A 66 7.81 -2.12 -16.97
N MET A 67 7.54 -3.23 -17.68
CA MET A 67 7.84 -4.55 -17.16
C MET A 67 9.35 -4.79 -17.01
N ALA A 68 10.17 -4.23 -17.89
CA ALA A 68 11.62 -4.30 -17.73
C ALA A 68 12.09 -3.59 -16.44
N GLU A 69 11.43 -2.51 -16.03
CA GLU A 69 11.66 -1.86 -14.73
C GLU A 69 11.32 -2.82 -13.57
N VAL A 70 10.17 -3.51 -13.63
CA VAL A 70 9.82 -4.57 -12.67
C VAL A 70 10.88 -5.68 -12.62
N LYS A 71 11.41 -6.12 -13.77
CA LYS A 71 12.46 -7.14 -13.84
C LYS A 71 13.70 -6.75 -13.04
N THR A 72 14.02 -5.46 -12.94
CA THR A 72 15.20 -5.00 -12.18
C THR A 72 15.10 -5.27 -10.69
N LEU A 73 13.89 -5.40 -10.14
CA LEU A 73 13.65 -5.77 -8.74
C LEU A 73 13.71 -7.29 -8.50
N LEU A 74 13.73 -8.09 -9.58
CA LEU A 74 13.62 -9.55 -9.54
C LEU A 74 14.82 -10.22 -10.24
N PRO A 75 16.06 -10.00 -9.78
CA PRO A 75 17.26 -10.48 -10.46
C PRO A 75 17.34 -12.02 -10.56
N ASP A 76 16.71 -12.73 -9.62
CA ASP A 76 16.72 -14.19 -9.55
C ASP A 76 15.58 -14.84 -10.33
N LEU A 77 14.62 -14.05 -10.84
CA LEU A 77 13.49 -14.59 -11.61
C LEU A 77 13.93 -14.92 -13.03
N ASN A 78 13.75 -16.18 -13.43
CA ASN A 78 14.07 -16.63 -14.78
C ASN A 78 13.09 -16.06 -15.83
N ASP A 79 13.45 -16.19 -17.11
CA ASP A 79 12.64 -15.62 -18.20
C ASP A 79 11.23 -16.22 -18.31
N GLU A 80 11.05 -17.49 -17.92
CA GLU A 80 9.71 -18.13 -17.91
C GLU A 80 8.82 -17.54 -16.81
N GLY A 81 9.35 -17.38 -15.59
CA GLY A 81 8.65 -16.77 -14.47
C GLY A 81 8.32 -15.31 -14.76
N PHE A 82 9.24 -14.57 -15.38
CA PHE A 82 8.99 -13.19 -15.79
C PHE A 82 7.90 -13.10 -16.87
N ALA A 83 7.88 -14.01 -17.86
CA ALA A 83 6.81 -14.07 -18.86
C ALA A 83 5.44 -14.41 -18.25
N LYS A 84 5.41 -15.27 -17.22
CA LYS A 84 4.19 -15.53 -16.43
C LYS A 84 3.72 -14.27 -15.71
N LEU A 85 4.62 -13.49 -15.13
CA LEU A 85 4.28 -12.23 -14.47
C LEU A 85 3.69 -11.20 -15.46
N GLN A 86 4.28 -11.07 -16.66
CA GLN A 86 3.72 -10.23 -17.73
C GLN A 86 2.30 -10.67 -18.12
N THR A 87 2.09 -11.98 -18.28
CA THR A 87 0.78 -12.53 -18.59
C THR A 87 -0.22 -12.26 -17.47
N GLY A 88 0.20 -12.42 -16.21
CA GLY A 88 -0.60 -12.12 -15.02
C GLY A 88 -1.09 -10.68 -15.01
N VAL A 89 -0.24 -9.70 -15.30
CA VAL A 89 -0.66 -8.29 -15.39
C VAL A 89 -1.70 -8.06 -16.48
N LEU A 90 -1.53 -8.69 -17.65
CA LEU A 90 -2.50 -8.59 -18.74
C LEU A 90 -3.85 -9.21 -18.35
N ASP A 91 -3.84 -10.30 -17.61
CA ASP A 91 -5.05 -10.97 -17.15
C ASP A 91 -5.75 -10.19 -16.04
N LEU A 92 -4.99 -9.64 -15.08
CA LEU A 92 -5.50 -8.72 -14.07
C LEU A 92 -6.17 -7.49 -14.71
N SER A 93 -5.52 -6.92 -15.73
CA SER A 93 -6.06 -5.78 -16.49
C SER A 93 -7.40 -6.10 -17.14
N LYS A 94 -7.54 -7.29 -17.73
CA LYS A 94 -8.82 -7.75 -18.31
C LYS A 94 -9.87 -8.05 -17.24
N GLU A 95 -9.46 -8.66 -16.13
CA GLU A 95 -10.35 -9.09 -15.05
C GLU A 95 -10.98 -7.89 -14.34
N LEU A 96 -10.17 -6.88 -14.00
CA LEU A 96 -10.58 -5.74 -13.18
C LEU A 96 -10.86 -4.47 -14.02
N GLY A 97 -10.58 -4.50 -15.32
CA GLY A 97 -10.72 -3.33 -16.18
C GLY A 97 -9.71 -2.22 -15.90
N ILE A 98 -8.60 -2.54 -15.21
CA ILE A 98 -7.53 -1.59 -14.87
C ILE A 98 -6.54 -1.53 -16.04
N ALA A 99 -6.12 -0.33 -16.43
CA ALA A 99 -5.21 -0.18 -17.54
C ALA A 99 -3.79 -0.66 -17.17
N THR A 100 -3.06 -1.25 -18.13
CA THR A 100 -1.72 -1.78 -17.85
C THR A 100 -0.73 -0.71 -17.43
N ASN A 101 -0.94 0.55 -17.84
CA ASN A 101 -0.16 1.70 -17.37
C ASN A 101 -0.36 2.01 -15.89
N ASP A 102 -1.41 1.51 -15.26
CA ASP A 102 -1.66 1.66 -13.82
C ASP A 102 -1.28 0.36 -13.08
N ALA A 103 -1.52 -0.80 -13.71
CA ALA A 103 -1.21 -2.10 -13.12
C ALA A 103 0.29 -2.37 -12.99
N VAL A 104 1.13 -1.96 -13.96
CA VAL A 104 2.58 -2.22 -13.92
C VAL A 104 3.29 -1.39 -12.84
N PRO A 105 3.04 -0.07 -12.68
CA PRO A 105 3.58 0.71 -11.58
C PRO A 105 3.18 0.16 -10.21
N ALA A 106 1.92 -0.19 -10.02
CA ALA A 106 1.46 -0.80 -8.78
C ALA A 106 2.09 -2.18 -8.52
N LEU A 107 2.33 -2.99 -9.56
CA LEU A 107 3.10 -4.22 -9.44
C LEU A 107 4.55 -3.95 -8.99
N TYR A 108 5.20 -2.95 -9.59
CA TYR A 108 6.53 -2.53 -9.17
C TYR A 108 6.54 -2.15 -7.69
N GLN A 109 5.55 -1.37 -7.23
CA GLN A 109 5.41 -0.96 -5.84
C GLN A 109 5.17 -2.15 -4.91
N ALA A 110 4.30 -3.09 -5.29
CA ALA A 110 4.03 -4.29 -4.49
C ALA A 110 5.31 -5.12 -4.29
N ILE A 111 6.08 -5.34 -5.35
CA ILE A 111 7.38 -6.05 -5.28
C ILE A 111 8.38 -5.25 -4.43
N SER A 112 8.45 -3.93 -4.64
CA SER A 112 9.33 -3.05 -3.87
C SER A 112 8.96 -3.00 -2.39
N ALA A 113 7.69 -3.19 -2.05
CA ALA A 113 7.19 -3.30 -0.69
C ALA A 113 7.43 -4.69 -0.09
N GLY A 114 8.04 -5.63 -0.83
CA GLY A 114 8.41 -6.96 -0.34
C GLY A 114 7.37 -8.05 -0.58
N VAL A 115 6.31 -7.79 -1.36
CA VAL A 115 5.35 -8.83 -1.73
C VAL A 115 6.06 -9.90 -2.59
N PRO A 116 6.02 -11.19 -2.19
CA PRO A 116 6.73 -12.24 -2.92
C PRO A 116 6.23 -12.43 -4.35
N PRO A 117 7.11 -12.64 -5.35
CA PRO A 117 6.72 -12.80 -6.75
C PRO A 117 5.71 -13.93 -7.00
N ASP A 118 5.80 -15.02 -6.23
CA ASP A 118 4.91 -16.16 -6.36
C ASP A 118 3.46 -15.86 -5.90
N ASN A 119 3.26 -14.84 -5.08
CA ASN A 119 1.95 -14.43 -4.55
C ASN A 119 1.51 -13.03 -5.03
N VAL A 120 2.37 -12.33 -5.78
CA VAL A 120 2.15 -10.91 -6.08
C VAL A 120 0.90 -10.68 -6.91
N MET A 121 0.56 -11.58 -7.83
CA MET A 121 -0.64 -11.40 -8.66
C MET A 121 -1.93 -11.56 -7.87
N ASP A 122 -1.95 -12.42 -6.86
CA ASP A 122 -3.10 -12.57 -5.97
C ASP A 122 -3.24 -11.37 -5.03
N PHE A 123 -2.12 -10.88 -4.51
CA PHE A 123 -2.07 -9.60 -3.78
C PHE A 123 -2.60 -8.45 -4.64
N MET A 124 -2.14 -8.33 -5.89
CA MET A 124 -2.58 -7.28 -6.82
C MET A 124 -4.07 -7.39 -7.15
N ARG A 125 -4.64 -8.59 -7.19
CA ARG A 125 -6.08 -8.79 -7.36
C ARG A 125 -6.88 -8.32 -6.15
N ILE A 126 -6.40 -8.60 -4.94
CA ILE A 126 -7.01 -8.10 -3.70
C ILE A 126 -6.94 -6.57 -3.67
N ALA A 127 -5.75 -5.99 -3.88
CA ALA A 127 -5.56 -4.55 -3.92
C ALA A 127 -6.41 -3.88 -5.01
N GLY A 128 -6.57 -4.51 -6.17
CA GLY A 128 -7.43 -3.97 -7.23
C GLY A 128 -8.92 -3.99 -6.88
N LYS A 129 -9.42 -5.02 -6.20
CA LYS A 129 -10.79 -5.03 -5.66
C LYS A 129 -10.97 -3.94 -4.59
N ALA A 130 -10.00 -3.83 -3.69
CA ALA A 130 -9.97 -2.79 -2.67
C ALA A 130 -9.98 -1.38 -3.29
N ALA A 131 -9.20 -1.16 -4.35
CA ALA A 131 -9.16 0.11 -5.07
C ALA A 131 -10.52 0.45 -5.69
N ILE A 132 -11.17 -0.53 -6.33
CA ILE A 132 -12.51 -0.35 -6.94
C ILE A 132 -13.56 -0.08 -5.85
N GLY A 133 -13.61 -0.91 -4.80
CA GLY A 133 -14.59 -0.78 -3.72
C GLY A 133 -14.39 0.46 -2.87
N GLY A 134 -13.13 0.78 -2.57
CA GLY A 134 -12.69 1.94 -1.80
C GLY A 134 -12.64 3.25 -2.59
N VAL A 135 -12.94 3.21 -3.89
CA VAL A 135 -12.92 4.35 -4.80
C VAL A 135 -11.57 5.10 -4.75
N THR A 136 -10.49 4.34 -4.91
CA THR A 136 -9.11 4.84 -4.94
C THR A 136 -8.34 4.22 -6.12
N ASP A 137 -7.09 4.61 -6.31
CA ASP A 137 -6.21 3.99 -7.29
C ASP A 137 -5.49 2.76 -6.74
N LEU A 138 -4.99 1.93 -7.67
CA LEU A 138 -4.37 0.66 -7.34
C LEU A 138 -3.06 0.83 -6.55
N GLU A 139 -2.27 1.87 -6.83
CA GLU A 139 -1.02 2.15 -6.10
C GLU A 139 -1.30 2.50 -4.64
N THR A 140 -2.33 3.30 -4.38
CA THR A 140 -2.78 3.65 -3.04
C THR A 140 -3.23 2.42 -2.26
N ALA A 141 -4.04 1.54 -2.87
CA ALA A 141 -4.46 0.30 -2.24
C ALA A 141 -3.28 -0.64 -1.96
N VAL A 142 -2.34 -0.76 -2.91
CA VAL A 142 -1.09 -1.52 -2.73
C VAL A 142 -0.28 -0.95 -1.55
N ASP A 143 -0.13 0.37 -1.45
CA ASP A 143 0.63 1.03 -0.39
C ASP A 143 0.06 0.76 1.00
N GLY A 144 -1.25 0.96 1.16
CA GLY A 144 -1.93 0.76 2.44
C GLY A 144 -1.89 -0.69 2.89
N ILE A 145 -2.29 -1.62 2.01
CA ILE A 145 -2.35 -3.05 2.34
C ILE A 145 -0.93 -3.59 2.61
N SER A 146 0.06 -3.25 1.79
CA SER A 146 1.44 -3.70 2.01
C SER A 146 2.05 -3.10 3.29
N SER A 147 1.72 -1.85 3.64
CA SER A 147 2.15 -1.24 4.91
C SER A 147 1.62 -1.99 6.14
N VAL A 148 0.38 -2.45 6.08
CA VAL A 148 -0.23 -3.26 7.15
C VAL A 148 0.48 -4.61 7.26
N ILE A 149 0.61 -5.34 6.14
CA ILE A 149 1.27 -6.65 6.12
C ILE A 149 2.72 -6.56 6.60
N ASN A 150 3.45 -5.52 6.19
CA ASN A 150 4.84 -5.32 6.61
C ASN A 150 4.97 -5.00 8.11
N THR A 151 3.94 -4.38 8.70
CA THR A 151 3.96 -4.00 10.11
C THR A 151 3.60 -5.17 11.05
N TYR A 152 2.66 -6.02 10.64
CA TYR A 152 2.16 -7.12 11.47
C TYR A 152 2.72 -8.49 11.06
N GLY A 153 3.22 -8.62 9.83
CA GLY A 153 3.70 -9.85 9.25
C GLY A 153 2.60 -10.64 8.53
N ALA A 154 2.94 -11.23 7.38
CA ALA A 154 2.01 -11.99 6.55
C ALA A 154 1.47 -13.29 7.21
N GLU A 155 2.10 -13.74 8.30
CA GLU A 155 1.60 -14.86 9.11
C GLU A 155 0.49 -14.44 10.08
N ALA A 156 0.45 -13.14 10.44
CA ALA A 156 -0.50 -12.59 11.39
C ALA A 156 -1.69 -11.91 10.70
N ILE A 157 -1.48 -11.34 9.50
CA ILE A 157 -2.54 -10.69 8.73
C ILE A 157 -2.35 -10.90 7.23
N THR A 158 -3.39 -11.38 6.57
CA THR A 158 -3.41 -11.55 5.12
C THR A 158 -3.75 -10.22 4.42
N ALA A 159 -3.46 -10.14 3.12
CA ALA A 159 -3.84 -8.99 2.31
C ALA A 159 -5.36 -8.78 2.27
N GLY A 160 -6.13 -9.87 2.27
CA GLY A 160 -7.60 -9.82 2.31
C GLY A 160 -8.10 -9.22 3.61
N GLU A 161 -7.62 -9.71 4.75
CA GLU A 161 -8.00 -9.18 6.07
C GLU A 161 -7.60 -7.71 6.22
N ALA A 162 -6.39 -7.32 5.79
CA ALA A 162 -5.97 -5.92 5.81
C ALA A 162 -6.91 -5.03 4.96
N SER A 163 -7.28 -5.49 3.76
CA SER A 163 -8.23 -4.80 2.88
C SER A 163 -9.62 -4.68 3.51
N ASP A 164 -10.13 -5.76 4.10
CA ASP A 164 -11.44 -5.83 4.73
C ASP A 164 -11.55 -4.91 5.96
N ILE A 165 -10.50 -4.88 6.80
CA ILE A 165 -10.42 -3.98 7.96
C ILE A 165 -10.36 -2.51 7.50
N MET A 166 -9.56 -2.19 6.47
CA MET A 166 -9.51 -0.84 5.90
C MET A 166 -10.87 -0.43 5.33
N PHE A 167 -11.55 -1.32 4.60
CA PHE A 167 -12.87 -1.05 4.05
C PHE A 167 -13.91 -0.83 5.16
N THR A 168 -13.87 -1.63 6.21
CA THR A 168 -14.72 -1.46 7.39
C THR A 168 -14.44 -0.13 8.09
N ALA A 169 -13.18 0.31 8.18
CA ALA A 169 -12.83 1.63 8.72
C ALA A 169 -13.45 2.77 7.91
N VAL A 170 -13.44 2.67 6.57
CA VAL A 170 -14.10 3.63 5.69
C VAL A 170 -15.61 3.64 5.88
N LYS A 171 -16.24 2.47 6.05
CA LYS A 171 -17.69 2.32 6.26
C LYS A 171 -18.16 2.94 7.57
N LEU A 172 -17.39 2.78 8.66
CA LEU A 172 -17.77 3.20 10.01
C LEU A 172 -17.29 4.61 10.35
N GLY A 173 -16.19 5.03 9.77
CA GLY A 173 -15.57 6.33 10.02
C GLY A 173 -15.94 7.39 9.00
N LYS A 174 -15.35 8.58 9.20
CA LYS A 174 -15.35 9.65 8.19
C LYS A 174 -13.94 9.75 7.59
N THR A 175 -13.55 8.68 6.90
CA THR A 175 -12.23 8.48 6.28
C THR A 175 -12.37 7.85 4.90
N ASN A 176 -11.27 7.62 4.20
CA ASN A 176 -11.23 6.90 2.92
C ASN A 176 -9.90 6.15 2.77
N PHE A 177 -9.78 5.31 1.72
CA PHE A 177 -8.58 4.49 1.50
C PHE A 177 -7.30 5.31 1.29
N GLU A 178 -7.39 6.47 0.62
CA GLU A 178 -6.24 7.35 0.39
C GLU A 178 -5.73 7.95 1.71
N GLU A 179 -6.64 8.44 2.55
CA GLU A 179 -6.32 9.00 3.86
C GLU A 179 -5.75 7.94 4.81
N LEU A 180 -6.31 6.73 4.79
CA LEU A 180 -5.79 5.60 5.58
C LEU A 180 -4.38 5.23 5.11
N SER A 181 -4.20 4.92 3.83
CA SER A 181 -2.91 4.49 3.28
C SER A 181 -1.82 5.53 3.53
N SER A 182 -2.14 6.81 3.38
CA SER A 182 -1.22 7.92 3.64
C SER A 182 -0.99 8.26 5.11
N SER A 183 -1.73 7.68 6.06
CA SER A 183 -1.64 8.02 7.50
C SER A 183 -1.23 6.86 8.40
N LEU A 184 -1.42 5.61 7.97
CA LEU A 184 -1.19 4.42 8.78
C LEU A 184 0.27 4.27 9.23
N PHE A 185 1.23 4.69 8.39
CA PHE A 185 2.67 4.66 8.70
C PHE A 185 3.02 5.32 10.04
N ASN A 186 2.23 6.31 10.46
CA ASN A 186 2.49 7.10 11.66
C ASN A 186 2.17 6.31 12.95
N VAL A 187 1.20 5.39 12.91
CA VAL A 187 0.66 4.73 14.11
C VAL A 187 0.98 3.24 14.17
N LEU A 188 0.95 2.53 13.04
CA LEU A 188 1.08 1.07 13.04
C LEU A 188 2.38 0.55 13.66
N PRO A 189 3.57 1.15 13.40
CA PRO A 189 4.81 0.65 14.01
C PRO A 189 4.77 0.72 15.54
N THR A 190 4.13 1.74 16.11
CA THR A 190 3.96 1.87 17.56
C THR A 190 2.97 0.84 18.07
N ALA A 191 1.82 0.70 17.42
CA ALA A 191 0.78 -0.26 17.81
C ALA A 191 1.31 -1.70 17.81
N SER A 192 1.94 -2.12 16.70
CA SER A 192 2.53 -3.47 16.55
C SER A 192 3.60 -3.73 17.62
N SER A 193 4.46 -2.75 17.94
CA SER A 193 5.48 -2.89 18.99
C SER A 193 4.91 -3.11 20.40
N LEU A 194 3.64 -2.74 20.62
CA LEU A 194 2.93 -2.90 21.88
C LEU A 194 2.00 -4.13 21.86
N GLY A 195 1.92 -4.86 20.75
CA GLY A 195 1.01 -5.98 20.55
C GLY A 195 -0.44 -5.56 20.23
N ILE A 196 -0.69 -4.29 19.88
CA ILE A 196 -2.03 -3.79 19.54
C ILE A 196 -2.35 -4.16 18.10
N SER A 197 -3.48 -4.85 17.91
CA SER A 197 -3.96 -5.36 16.61
C SER A 197 -4.32 -4.25 15.62
N PHE A 198 -4.33 -4.59 14.33
CA PHE A 198 -4.70 -3.62 13.28
C PHE A 198 -6.19 -3.25 13.36
N GLU A 199 -7.03 -4.21 13.75
CA GLU A 199 -8.45 -4.06 14.04
C GLU A 199 -8.69 -2.99 15.10
N GLU A 200 -7.93 -3.02 16.19
CA GLU A 200 -8.05 -2.05 17.26
C GLU A 200 -7.60 -0.64 16.84
N VAL A 201 -6.50 -0.53 16.11
CA VAL A 201 -6.07 0.76 15.56
C VAL A 201 -7.12 1.31 14.60
N SER A 202 -7.64 0.48 13.71
CA SER A 202 -8.62 0.87 12.68
C SER A 202 -9.96 1.24 13.30
N ALA A 203 -10.40 0.53 14.34
CA ALA A 203 -11.60 0.87 15.11
C ALA A 203 -11.45 2.22 15.82
N ALA A 204 -10.28 2.52 16.39
CA ALA A 204 -10.00 3.81 17.01
C ALA A 204 -10.01 4.94 15.97
N ILE A 205 -9.39 4.73 14.80
CA ILE A 205 -9.42 5.71 13.69
C ILE A 205 -10.86 5.94 13.22
N ALA A 206 -11.63 4.88 12.99
CA ALA A 206 -13.03 4.98 12.56
C ALA A 206 -13.87 5.76 13.59
N THR A 207 -13.73 5.43 14.88
CA THR A 207 -14.44 6.09 15.98
C THR A 207 -14.09 7.58 16.08
N MET A 208 -12.82 7.93 15.99
CA MET A 208 -12.38 9.33 16.06
C MET A 208 -12.79 10.13 14.82
N THR A 209 -12.69 9.53 13.62
CA THR A 209 -13.07 10.20 12.38
C THR A 209 -14.59 10.39 12.28
N ALA A 210 -15.39 9.45 12.78
CA ALA A 210 -16.85 9.62 12.91
C ALA A 210 -17.23 10.84 13.78
N GLN A 211 -16.38 11.20 14.75
CA GLN A 211 -16.52 12.41 15.57
C GLN A 211 -16.00 13.68 14.88
N GLY A 212 -15.49 13.57 13.65
CA GLY A 212 -14.99 14.68 12.84
C GLY A 212 -13.51 14.98 13.00
N VAL A 213 -12.74 14.12 13.67
CA VAL A 213 -11.27 14.24 13.73
C VAL A 213 -10.69 13.78 12.38
N PRO A 214 -9.88 14.60 11.67
CA PRO A 214 -9.26 14.16 10.42
C PRO A 214 -8.39 12.90 10.61
N THR A 215 -8.36 12.02 9.62
CA THR A 215 -7.66 10.73 9.67
C THR A 215 -6.20 10.85 10.13
N SER A 216 -5.42 11.76 9.54
CA SER A 216 -4.01 12.00 9.91
C SER A 216 -3.83 12.54 11.34
N VAL A 217 -4.82 13.28 11.85
CA VAL A 217 -4.84 13.78 13.23
C VAL A 217 -5.19 12.64 14.18
N ALA A 218 -6.15 11.79 13.82
CA ALA A 218 -6.53 10.61 14.60
C ALA A 218 -5.33 9.67 14.77
N THR A 219 -4.60 9.32 13.69
CA THR A 219 -3.41 8.45 13.80
C THR A 219 -2.34 9.05 14.72
N THR A 220 -2.13 10.37 14.66
CA THR A 220 -1.19 11.07 15.55
C THR A 220 -1.62 10.98 17.01
N LYS A 221 -2.89 11.29 17.32
CA LYS A 221 -3.42 11.26 18.68
C LYS A 221 -3.39 9.85 19.28
N ILE A 222 -3.80 8.85 18.50
CA ILE A 222 -3.77 7.43 18.91
C ILE A 222 -2.33 7.01 19.23
N ARG A 223 -1.38 7.31 18.34
CA ARG A 223 0.04 7.04 18.57
C ARG A 223 0.54 7.69 19.86
N MET A 224 0.19 8.95 20.12
CA MET A 224 0.58 9.65 21.35
C MET A 224 0.01 8.99 22.61
N ALA A 225 -1.26 8.56 22.57
CA ALA A 225 -1.87 7.83 23.68
C ALA A 225 -1.15 6.50 23.95
N MET A 226 -0.83 5.74 22.90
CA MET A 226 -0.07 4.48 23.01
C MET A 226 1.34 4.70 23.58
N VAL A 227 2.07 5.70 23.09
CA VAL A 227 3.41 6.04 23.59
C VAL A 227 3.36 6.42 25.06
N GLU A 228 2.42 7.27 25.46
CA GLU A 228 2.28 7.72 26.85
C GLU A 228 1.92 6.57 27.80
N ALA A 229 1.01 5.69 27.39
CA ALA A 229 0.60 4.52 28.15
C ALA A 229 1.70 3.45 28.26
N SER A 230 2.55 3.33 27.24
CA SER A 230 3.69 2.40 27.24
C SER A 230 4.91 2.90 28.03
N LYS A 231 4.98 4.20 28.32
CA LYS A 231 6.14 4.80 28.99
C LYS A 231 6.17 4.43 30.46
N SER A 232 7.08 3.51 30.82
CA SER A 232 7.29 3.11 32.23
C SER A 232 7.51 4.31 33.15
N GLY A 233 6.81 4.34 34.28
CA GLY A 233 6.86 5.42 35.26
C GLY A 233 6.12 6.70 34.86
N SER A 234 5.42 6.72 33.72
CA SER A 234 4.43 7.77 33.45
C SER A 234 3.30 7.70 34.48
N LYS A 235 2.55 8.79 34.67
CA LYS A 235 1.38 8.78 35.56
C LYS A 235 0.39 7.69 35.14
N LEU A 236 0.20 7.52 33.83
CA LEU A 236 -0.68 6.53 33.25
C LEU A 236 -0.20 5.09 33.55
N ASP A 237 1.10 4.79 33.37
CA ASP A 237 1.66 3.47 33.72
C ASP A 237 1.57 3.17 35.22
N LEU A 238 1.87 4.14 36.08
CA LEU A 238 1.79 3.98 37.53
C LEU A 238 0.34 3.75 37.99
N ALA A 239 -0.61 4.50 37.45
CA ALA A 239 -2.04 4.32 37.74
C ALA A 239 -2.55 2.95 37.26
N LEU A 240 -2.12 2.49 36.07
CA LEU A 240 -2.44 1.14 35.58
C LEU A 240 -1.92 0.06 36.51
N ARG A 241 -0.66 0.17 36.96
CA ARG A 241 -0.05 -0.80 37.87
C ARG A 241 -0.74 -0.84 39.23
N ASP A 242 -1.13 0.32 39.76
CA ASP A 242 -1.87 0.40 41.02
C ASP A 242 -3.27 -0.24 40.89
N LEU A 243 -3.98 0.08 39.81
CA LEU A 243 -5.35 -0.39 39.58
C LEU A 243 -5.44 -1.87 39.18
N ARG A 244 -4.48 -2.35 38.38
CA ARG A 244 -4.55 -3.66 37.67
C ARG A 244 -3.39 -4.59 37.98
N GLY A 245 -2.38 -4.15 38.73
CA GLY A 245 -1.19 -4.92 39.06
C GLY A 245 -0.17 -5.06 37.92
N LYS A 246 -0.46 -4.50 36.73
CA LYS A 246 0.38 -4.55 35.53
C LYS A 246 0.35 -3.23 34.77
N GLY A 247 1.43 -2.92 34.04
CA GLY A 247 1.43 -1.84 33.05
C GLY A 247 0.77 -2.29 31.74
N LEU A 248 0.58 -1.36 30.80
CA LEU A 248 -0.17 -1.61 29.56
C LEU A 248 0.31 -2.84 28.79
N ILE A 249 1.62 -2.97 28.55
CA ILE A 249 2.19 -4.09 27.76
C ILE A 249 1.80 -5.43 28.38
N GLY A 250 1.93 -5.57 29.71
CA GLY A 250 1.59 -6.82 30.38
C GLY A 250 0.10 -7.15 30.43
N LEU A 251 -0.77 -6.17 30.18
CA LEU A 251 -2.22 -6.35 30.02
C LEU A 251 -2.55 -6.80 28.58
N ILE A 252 -1.93 -6.16 27.58
CA ILE A 252 -2.06 -6.56 26.17
C ILE A 252 -1.54 -7.98 25.96
N GLU A 253 -0.39 -8.33 26.54
CA GLU A 253 0.15 -9.70 26.53
C GLU A 253 -0.79 -10.73 27.18
N SER A 254 -1.67 -10.31 28.08
CA SER A 254 -2.74 -11.17 28.63
C SER A 254 -4.02 -11.20 27.79
N GLY A 255 -4.01 -10.56 26.61
CA GLY A 255 -5.12 -10.56 25.65
C GLY A 255 -6.14 -9.44 25.86
N GLU A 256 -5.80 -8.38 26.60
CA GLU A 256 -6.68 -7.22 26.76
C GLU A 256 -6.46 -6.18 25.66
N ASP A 257 -7.56 -5.64 25.13
CA ASP A 257 -7.57 -4.55 24.16
C ASP A 257 -7.18 -3.22 24.83
N PHE A 258 -6.38 -2.39 24.16
CA PHE A 258 -5.99 -1.05 24.65
C PHE A 258 -7.20 -0.20 25.03
N SER A 259 -8.22 -0.16 24.18
CA SER A 259 -9.49 0.53 24.39
C SER A 259 -10.23 0.03 25.63
N HIS A 260 -10.22 -1.28 25.89
CA HIS A 260 -10.80 -1.85 27.11
C HIS A 260 -10.02 -1.42 28.35
N VAL A 261 -8.68 -1.47 28.30
CA VAL A 261 -7.82 -1.01 29.40
C VAL A 261 -8.10 0.45 29.74
N MET A 262 -8.17 1.32 28.73
CA MET A 262 -8.43 2.75 28.92
C MET A 262 -9.85 3.01 29.44
N GLN A 263 -10.83 2.26 28.96
CA GLN A 263 -12.21 2.36 29.44
C GLN A 263 -12.34 1.93 30.90
N ASP A 264 -11.69 0.83 31.30
CA ASP A 264 -11.72 0.34 32.68
C ASP A 264 -11.07 1.34 33.64
N MET A 265 -9.98 2.00 33.22
CA MET A 265 -9.43 3.12 33.99
C MET A 265 -10.45 4.25 34.13
N ARG A 266 -11.09 4.65 33.02
CA ARG A 266 -12.08 5.74 32.99
C ARG A 266 -13.28 5.47 33.91
N GLU A 267 -13.70 4.21 34.05
CA GLU A 267 -14.83 3.82 34.90
C GLU A 267 -14.47 3.73 36.40
N ARG A 268 -13.21 3.40 36.72
CA ARG A 268 -12.78 3.11 38.10
C ARG A 268 -12.17 4.30 38.84
N MET A 269 -12.00 5.45 38.19
CA MET A 269 -11.48 6.65 38.83
C MET A 269 -12.31 7.90 38.47
N PRO A 270 -12.26 8.95 39.31
CA PRO A 270 -12.90 10.21 38.99
C PRO A 270 -12.43 10.81 37.66
N ASP A 271 -13.34 11.48 36.99
CA ASP A 271 -13.14 12.07 35.67
C ASP A 271 -11.89 12.95 35.55
N GLN A 272 -11.63 13.76 36.57
CA GLN A 272 -10.49 14.66 36.61
C GLN A 272 -9.18 13.90 36.84
N GLU A 273 -9.20 12.88 37.71
CA GLU A 273 -8.02 12.05 37.97
C GLU A 273 -7.58 11.33 36.69
N PHE A 274 -8.53 10.78 35.93
CA PHE A 274 -8.24 10.19 34.62
C PHE A 274 -7.59 11.19 33.66
N ARG A 275 -8.15 12.40 33.55
CA ARG A 275 -7.61 13.47 32.68
C ARG A 275 -6.18 13.86 33.08
N ASP A 276 -5.89 13.90 34.38
CA ASP A 276 -4.59 14.32 34.92
C ASP A 276 -3.47 13.28 34.73
N LEU A 277 -3.81 12.06 34.27
CA LEU A 277 -2.84 11.01 33.91
C LEU A 277 -2.08 11.32 32.63
N PHE A 278 -2.63 12.17 31.75
CA PHE A 278 -2.07 12.48 30.45
C PHE A 278 -1.28 13.77 30.49
N GLY A 279 -0.03 13.71 30.05
CA GLY A 279 0.86 14.85 29.86
C GLY A 279 0.71 15.50 28.48
N SER A 280 0.16 14.79 27.49
CA SER A 280 -0.16 15.32 26.16
C SER A 280 -1.66 15.51 25.98
N THR A 281 -2.04 16.66 25.42
CA THR A 281 -3.42 16.94 25.02
C THR A 281 -3.90 16.00 23.92
N GLU A 282 -3.03 15.62 22.99
CA GLU A 282 -3.30 14.68 21.91
C GLU A 282 -3.60 13.27 22.45
N ALA A 283 -2.81 12.82 23.41
CA ALA A 283 -3.01 11.54 24.08
C ALA A 283 -4.33 11.52 24.87
N LEU A 284 -4.60 12.59 25.63
CA LEU A 284 -5.86 12.76 26.34
C LEU A 284 -7.07 12.76 25.39
N ASP A 285 -6.98 13.52 24.29
CA ASP A 285 -8.05 13.61 23.30
C ASP A 285 -8.36 12.26 22.66
N ALA A 286 -7.34 11.47 22.31
CA ALA A 286 -7.54 10.11 21.82
C ALA A 286 -8.21 9.22 22.88
N ALA A 287 -7.72 9.25 24.12
CA ALA A 287 -8.29 8.46 25.20
C ALA A 287 -9.77 8.81 25.43
N LEU A 288 -10.12 10.10 25.46
CA LEU A 288 -11.51 10.54 25.62
C LEU A 288 -12.38 10.18 24.40
N ALA A 289 -11.81 10.17 23.19
CA ALA A 289 -12.55 9.86 21.98
C ALA A 289 -12.89 8.36 21.83
N ILE A 290 -12.28 7.47 22.62
CA ILE A 290 -12.53 6.02 22.59
C ILE A 290 -13.06 5.47 23.91
N THR A 291 -13.25 6.31 24.93
CA THR A 291 -13.75 5.94 26.27
C THR A 291 -14.98 6.76 26.66
N GLY A 292 -15.54 6.49 27.85
CA GLY A 292 -16.73 7.17 28.37
C GLY A 292 -17.92 6.99 27.43
N ASP A 293 -18.53 8.10 27.02
CA ASP A 293 -19.68 8.11 26.12
C ASP A 293 -19.38 7.47 24.75
N GLN A 294 -18.10 7.43 24.32
CA GLN A 294 -17.68 6.85 23.04
C GLN A 294 -17.26 5.37 23.14
N ALA A 295 -17.21 4.81 24.35
CA ALA A 295 -16.75 3.42 24.55
C ALA A 295 -17.64 2.40 23.82
N GLY A 296 -18.95 2.66 23.75
CA GLY A 296 -19.89 1.82 23.00
C GLY A 296 -19.56 1.81 21.50
N ALA A 297 -19.38 2.99 20.91
CA ALA A 297 -19.02 3.12 19.50
C ALA A 297 -17.66 2.47 19.18
N MET A 298 -16.66 2.66 20.05
CA MET A 298 -15.37 2.00 19.91
C MET A 298 -15.49 0.48 19.96
N LYS A 299 -16.25 -0.05 20.92
CA LYS A 299 -16.47 -1.49 21.07
C LYS A 299 -17.20 -2.08 19.86
N ASP A 300 -18.25 -1.42 19.39
CA ASP A 300 -19.01 -1.86 18.23
C ASP A 300 -18.15 -1.83 16.97
N ALA A 301 -17.36 -0.76 16.78
CA ALA A 301 -16.41 -0.67 15.67
C ALA A 301 -15.38 -1.79 15.72
N LEU A 302 -14.79 -2.08 16.90
CA LEU A 302 -13.84 -3.18 17.06
C LEU A 302 -14.47 -4.55 16.78
N GLY A 303 -15.73 -4.76 17.15
CA GLY A 303 -16.48 -5.96 16.80
C GLY A 303 -16.60 -6.13 15.29
N GLU A 304 -17.05 -5.09 14.58
CA GLU A 304 -17.16 -5.11 13.11
C GLU A 304 -15.81 -5.32 12.42
N MET A 305 -14.71 -4.80 12.96
CA MET A 305 -13.36 -5.07 12.41
C MET A 305 -12.97 -6.53 12.54
N ARG A 306 -13.26 -7.16 13.68
CA ARG A 306 -12.96 -8.59 13.93
C ARG A 306 -13.82 -9.51 13.06
N ASP A 307 -15.03 -9.09 12.74
CA ASP A 307 -15.98 -9.83 11.90
C ASP A 307 -15.93 -9.41 10.42
N SER A 308 -14.92 -8.62 10.01
CA SER A 308 -14.88 -7.95 8.70
C SER A 308 -14.59 -8.86 7.50
N ALA A 309 -14.36 -10.16 7.70
CA ALA A 309 -14.00 -11.08 6.63
C ALA A 309 -14.98 -11.01 5.44
N GLY A 310 -14.46 -10.69 4.25
CA GLY A 310 -15.22 -10.53 3.01
C GLY A 310 -15.92 -9.17 2.83
N ALA A 311 -15.49 -8.13 3.54
CA ALA A 311 -16.05 -6.78 3.40
C ALA A 311 -15.64 -6.08 2.09
N SER A 312 -14.49 -6.44 1.50
CA SER A 312 -13.92 -5.85 0.29
C SER A 312 -14.06 -6.70 -0.99
#